data_AF-A0A2A5SKR3-F1
#
_entry.id   AF-A0A2A5SKR3-F1
#
_cell.length_a   1.000
_cell.length_b   1.000
_cell.length_c   1.000
_cell.angle_alpha   90.00
_cell.angle_beta   90.00
_cell.angle_gamma   90.00
#
_symmetry.space_group_name_H-M   'P 1'
#
loop_
_entity.id
_entity.type
_entity.pdbx_description
1 polymer ?
#
loop_
_entity_poly.entity_id
_entity_poly.type
_entity_poly.pdbx_seq_one_letter_code
_entity_poly.pdbx_strand_id
1 'polypeptide(L)'
;MIGLEEKREVREFENRAQKLGENYYEDYKELKKYIWHSGVKKWADFKFIFGEVLDLLEEGKIQDKELTDLIGSDVATFIDEMVDDNSW
;
A
#
# COMPACT_ATOMS: atom_id res chain seq x y z
N MET A 1 0.97 -20.07 1.04
CA MET A 1 2.17 -19.53 0.37
C MET A 1 1.71 -19.00 -0.97
N ILE A 2 1.96 -17.73 -1.29
CA ILE A 2 1.62 -17.14 -2.60
C ILE A 2 2.42 -17.80 -3.73
N GLY A 3 1.85 -17.88 -4.94
CA GLY A 3 2.47 -18.49 -6.12
C GLY A 3 3.62 -17.65 -6.72
N LEU A 4 4.11 -18.08 -7.89
CA LEU A 4 5.26 -17.43 -8.54
C LEU A 4 4.92 -16.07 -9.14
N GLU A 5 3.70 -15.92 -9.66
CA GLU A 5 3.22 -14.68 -10.27
C GLU A 5 3.01 -13.61 -9.20
N GLU A 6 2.34 -13.96 -8.11
CA GLU A 6 2.13 -13.09 -6.96
C GLU A 6 3.46 -12.62 -6.37
N LYS A 7 4.46 -13.52 -6.27
CA LYS A 7 5.82 -13.13 -5.84
C LYS A 7 6.48 -12.14 -6.80
N ARG A 8 6.20 -12.22 -8.10
CA ARG A 8 6.72 -11.28 -9.09
C ARG A 8 6.08 -9.91 -8.89
N GLU A 9 4.77 -9.87 -8.70
CA GLU A 9 4.03 -8.63 -8.45
C GLU A 9 4.45 -7.97 -7.14
N VAL A 10 4.64 -8.73 -6.04
CA VAL A 10 5.22 -8.19 -4.81
C VAL A 10 6.56 -7.50 -5.08
N ARG A 11 7.45 -8.12 -5.87
CA ARG A 11 8.74 -7.51 -6.21
C ARG A 11 8.59 -6.23 -7.01
N GLU A 12 7.60 -6.16 -7.91
CA GLU A 12 7.30 -4.95 -8.66
C GLU A 12 6.84 -3.82 -7.74
N PHE A 13 5.99 -4.12 -6.73
CA PHE A 13 5.59 -3.16 -5.69
C PHE A 13 6.77 -2.69 -4.83
N GLU A 14 7.62 -3.61 -4.36
CA GLU A 14 8.83 -3.24 -3.60
C GLU A 14 9.74 -2.31 -4.40
N ASN A 15 9.92 -2.60 -5.69
CA ASN A 15 10.77 -1.79 -6.57
C ASN A 15 10.18 -0.39 -6.82
N ARG A 16 8.85 -0.25 -6.85
CA ARG A 16 8.19 1.06 -6.93
C ARG A 16 8.44 1.85 -5.65
N ALA A 17 8.15 1.26 -4.50
CA ALA A 17 8.31 1.90 -3.20
C ALA A 17 9.76 2.36 -2.94
N GLN A 18 10.75 1.53 -3.26
CA GLN A 18 12.17 1.88 -3.07
C GLN A 18 12.60 3.12 -3.87
N LYS A 19 11.97 3.41 -5.02
CA LYS A 19 12.28 4.60 -5.83
C LYS A 19 11.72 5.89 -5.21
N LEU A 20 10.84 5.79 -4.21
CA LEU A 20 10.28 6.95 -3.53
C LEU A 20 11.27 7.58 -2.56
N GLY A 21 12.26 6.83 -2.09
CA GLY A 21 13.25 7.30 -1.12
C GLY A 21 12.98 6.70 0.26
N GLU A 22 13.89 6.95 1.21
CA GLU A 22 13.92 6.23 2.49
C GLU A 22 12.65 6.46 3.33
N ASN A 23 12.20 7.71 3.49
CA ASN A 23 11.00 8.04 4.30
C ASN A 23 9.75 7.32 3.78
N TYR A 24 9.37 7.57 2.52
CA TYR A 24 8.22 6.93 1.88
C TYR A 24 8.34 5.39 1.82
N TYR A 25 9.55 4.86 1.76
CA TYR A 25 9.77 3.41 1.79
C TYR A 25 9.54 2.81 3.19
N GLU A 26 9.83 3.54 4.27
CA GLU A 26 9.45 3.12 5.62
C GLU A 26 7.92 3.12 5.79
N ASP A 27 7.24 4.18 5.35
CA ASP A 27 5.76 4.24 5.36
C ASP A 27 5.15 3.07 4.60
N TYR A 28 5.68 2.79 3.41
CA TYR A 28 5.29 1.63 2.62
C TYR A 28 5.44 0.31 3.39
N LYS A 29 6.54 0.12 4.15
CA LYS A 29 6.74 -1.12 4.92
C LYS A 29 5.71 -1.27 6.03
N GLU A 30 5.32 -0.19 6.67
CA GLU A 30 4.28 -0.21 7.72
C GLU A 30 2.91 -0.54 7.14
N LEU A 31 2.51 0.16 6.08
CA LEU A 31 1.30 -0.12 5.30
C LEU A 31 1.24 -1.57 4.83
N LYS A 32 2.34 -2.06 4.26
CA LYS A 32 2.45 -3.43 3.78
C LYS A 32 2.24 -4.45 4.89
N LYS A 33 2.83 -4.22 6.08
CA LYS A 33 2.59 -5.10 7.23
C LYS A 33 1.10 -5.08 7.59
N TYR A 34 0.48 -3.91 7.61
CA TYR A 34 -0.92 -3.78 7.99
C TYR A 34 -1.85 -4.54 7.03
N ILE A 35 -1.72 -4.32 5.72
CA ILE A 35 -2.51 -5.04 4.70
C ILE A 35 -2.30 -6.56 4.77
N TRP A 36 -1.09 -7.02 5.12
CA TRP A 36 -0.82 -8.44 5.30
C TRP A 36 -1.56 -9.06 6.50
N HIS A 37 -1.93 -8.24 7.49
CA HIS A 37 -2.65 -8.65 8.69
C HIS A 37 -4.14 -8.25 8.70
N SER A 38 -4.62 -7.41 7.78
CA SER A 38 -6.02 -6.94 7.71
C SER A 38 -7.03 -8.03 7.32
N GLY A 39 -6.56 -9.24 6.99
CA GLY A 39 -7.43 -10.38 6.69
C GLY A 39 -7.92 -10.43 5.25
N VAL A 40 -7.34 -9.62 4.35
CA VAL A 40 -7.54 -9.70 2.89
C VAL A 40 -7.24 -11.11 2.40
N LYS A 41 -8.24 -11.77 1.78
CA LYS A 41 -8.16 -13.19 1.42
C LYS A 41 -7.83 -13.44 -0.04
N LYS A 42 -8.25 -12.55 -0.94
CA LYS A 42 -8.00 -12.71 -2.38
C LYS A 42 -6.80 -11.89 -2.79
N TRP A 43 -6.03 -12.45 -3.72
CA TRP A 43 -4.87 -11.77 -4.28
C TRP A 43 -5.25 -10.52 -5.08
N ALA A 44 -6.40 -10.53 -5.76
CA ALA A 44 -6.90 -9.36 -6.50
C ALA A 44 -7.11 -8.16 -5.58
N ASP A 45 -7.79 -8.37 -4.45
CA ASP A 45 -8.03 -7.37 -3.41
C ASP A 45 -6.71 -6.84 -2.84
N PHE A 46 -5.77 -7.74 -2.54
CA PHE A 46 -4.44 -7.37 -2.09
C PHE A 46 -3.73 -6.46 -3.10
N LYS A 47 -3.75 -6.85 -4.38
CA LYS A 47 -3.10 -6.12 -5.47
C LYS A 47 -3.72 -4.74 -5.68
N PHE A 48 -5.04 -4.64 -5.58
CA PHE A 48 -5.78 -3.38 -5.71
C PHE A 48 -5.38 -2.41 -4.58
N ILE A 49 -5.55 -2.83 -3.32
CA ILE A 49 -5.24 -2.01 -2.14
C ILE A 49 -3.76 -1.58 -2.15
N PHE A 50 -2.84 -2.49 -2.46
CA PHE A 50 -1.42 -2.14 -2.57
C PHE A 50 -1.12 -1.13 -3.68
N GLY A 51 -1.81 -1.26 -4.81
CA GLY A 51 -1.69 -0.34 -5.93
C GLY A 51 -2.10 1.07 -5.52
N GLU A 52 -3.29 1.22 -4.95
CA GLU A 52 -3.82 2.51 -4.50
C GLU A 52 -2.92 3.17 -3.45
N VAL A 53 -2.42 2.41 -2.48
CA VAL A 53 -1.48 2.92 -1.47
C VAL A 53 -0.17 3.39 -2.07
N LEU A 54 0.37 2.66 -3.05
CA LEU A 54 1.59 3.09 -3.76
C LEU A 54 1.35 4.35 -4.58
N ASP A 55 0.20 4.45 -5.24
CA ASP A 55 -0.18 5.62 -6.02
C ASP A 55 -0.30 6.87 -5.11
N LEU A 56 -0.85 6.71 -3.89
CA LEU A 56 -0.89 7.77 -2.87
C LEU A 56 0.50 8.19 -2.39
N LEU A 57 1.40 7.24 -2.16
CA LEU A 57 2.79 7.56 -1.77
C LEU A 57 3.53 8.28 -2.92
N GLU A 58 3.30 7.86 -4.16
CA GLU A 58 3.83 8.52 -5.36
C GLU A 58 3.30 9.96 -5.49
N GLU A 59 2.00 10.18 -5.23
CA GLU A 59 1.38 11.50 -5.21
C GLU A 59 1.93 12.37 -4.07
N GLY A 60 2.08 11.83 -2.86
CA GLY A 60 2.66 12.54 -1.71
C GLY A 60 4.06 13.04 -2.02
N LYS A 61 4.89 12.18 -2.63
CA LYS A 61 6.22 12.56 -3.09
C LYS A 61 6.21 13.68 -4.14
N ILE A 62 5.28 13.65 -5.10
CA ILE A 62 5.15 14.71 -6.12
C ILE A 62 4.75 16.04 -5.47
N GLN A 63 3.92 16.00 -4.43
CA GLN A 63 3.41 17.18 -3.74
C GLN A 63 4.32 17.66 -2.59
N ASP A 64 5.41 16.93 -2.29
CA ASP A 64 6.26 17.16 -1.12
C ASP A 64 5.46 17.15 0.20
N LYS A 65 4.59 16.13 0.35
CA LYS A 65 3.70 15.93 1.49
C LYS A 65 3.88 14.55 2.10
N GLU A 66 3.73 14.47 3.41
CA GLU A 66 3.71 13.19 4.11
C GLU A 66 2.44 12.41 3.77
N LEU A 67 2.48 11.08 3.86
CA LEU A 67 1.30 10.24 3.61
C LEU A 67 0.09 10.67 4.46
N THR A 68 0.35 11.01 5.72
CA THR A 68 -0.70 11.41 6.69
C THR A 68 -1.37 12.74 6.34
N ASP A 69 -0.73 13.59 5.52
CA ASP A 69 -1.37 14.80 4.99
C ASP A 69 -2.41 14.48 3.90
N LEU A 70 -2.32 13.31 3.26
CA LEU A 70 -3.22 12.87 2.21
C LEU A 70 -4.39 12.03 2.75
N ILE A 71 -4.10 11.08 3.64
CA ILE A 71 -5.09 10.09 4.11
C ILE A 71 -5.51 10.30 5.57
N GLY A 72 -4.94 11.28 6.26
CA GLY A 72 -5.14 11.49 7.69
C GLY A 72 -4.13 10.72 8.56
N SER A 73 -4.13 11.02 9.86
CA SER A 73 -3.15 10.45 10.80
C SER A 73 -3.39 8.99 11.16
N ASP A 74 -4.59 8.46 10.88
CA ASP A 74 -4.96 7.08 11.20
C ASP A 74 -4.91 6.19 9.95
N VAL A 75 -3.69 5.75 9.63
CA VAL A 75 -3.39 4.89 8.48
C VAL A 75 -4.11 3.54 8.59
N ALA A 76 -4.27 3.01 9.80
CA ALA A 76 -4.95 1.75 10.03
C ALA A 76 -6.43 1.85 9.66
N THR A 77 -7.11 2.88 10.17
CA THR A 77 -8.52 3.14 9.84
C THR A 77 -8.71 3.36 8.34
N PHE A 78 -7.81 4.10 7.67
CA PHE A 78 -7.89 4.29 6.22
C PHE A 78 -7.84 2.97 5.44
N ILE A 79 -6.92 2.07 5.80
CA ILE A 79 -6.82 0.76 5.14
C ILE A 79 -8.02 -0.13 5.47
N ASP A 80 -8.51 -0.12 6.71
CA ASP A 80 -9.71 -0.88 7.10
C ASP A 80 -10.93 -0.40 6.30
N GLU A 81 -11.12 0.92 6.16
CA GLU A 81 -12.18 1.50 5.33
C GLU A 81 -12.05 1.09 3.86
N MET A 82 -10.83 1.08 3.31
CA MET A 82 -10.56 0.63 1.93
C MET A 82 -10.82 -0.88 1.74
N VAL A 83 -10.55 -1.70 2.75
CA VAL A 83 -10.83 -3.15 2.74
C VAL A 83 -12.33 -3.42 2.86
N ASP A 84 -13.05 -2.64 3.66
CA ASP A 84 -14.49 -2.77 3.84
C ASP A 84 -15.27 -2.27 2.61
N ASP A 85 -14.78 -1.20 1.97
CA ASP A 85 -15.30 -0.69 0.70
C ASP A 85 -14.94 -1.61 -0.48
N ASN A 86 -15.62 -2.75 -0.56
CA ASN A 86 -15.49 -3.74 -1.64
C ASN A 86 -16.28 -3.34 -2.90
N SER A 87 -16.43 -2.04 -3.19
CA SER A 87 -17.22 -1.54 -4.33
C SER A 87 -16.46 -1.44 -5.66
N TRP A 88 -15.18 -1.82 -5.66
CA TRP A 88 -14.26 -1.79 -6.80
C TRP A 88 -14.25 -3.09 -7.64
#